data_AF-A0A8B9MDT2-F1
#
_entry.id   AF-A0A8B9MDT2-F1
#
_cell.length_a   1.000
_cell.length_b   1.000
_cell.length_c   1.000
_cell.angle_alpha   90.00
_cell.angle_beta   90.00
_cell.angle_gamma   90.00
#
_symmetry.space_group_name_H-M   'P 1'
#
loop_
_entity.id
_entity.type
_entity.pdbx_description
1 polymer ?
#
loop_
_entity_poly.entity_id
_entity_poly.type
_entity_poly.pdbx_seq_one_letter_code
_entity_poly.pdbx_strand_id
1 'polypeptide(L)'
;MCCPDVSPTSAFFIGLMCLTAFSNFAKTSADFSGYISQVLKNYSDHACDGEYVSLRCPHRTTISIQSSFYGRIVPSHQMCPSRYPHSYATLIKEDVACSVGTSLQKMLDECQDRRSCQFLVNNRLFGADPCPGTGKYLIVWYKCRPNEYKSKVACEDDKLRLSCKKSMVIAIYSAIFGRTQGGSLECPYQNLGMPMIGKQQNGLTENTGLGRVISLTVVMVE
;
A
#
# COMPACT_ATOMS: atom_id res chain seq x y z
N MET A 1 32.89 -7.97 8.68
CA MET A 1 33.93 -8.96 9.03
C MET A 1 34.14 -9.82 7.79
N CYS A 2 35.26 -9.85 7.08
CA CYS A 2 36.64 -9.43 7.35
C CYS A 2 37.25 -8.89 6.04
N CYS A 3 38.24 -7.99 6.12
CA CYS A 3 39.22 -7.80 5.05
C CYS A 3 40.61 -8.14 5.63
N PRO A 4 41.40 -9.00 4.98
CA PRO A 4 42.78 -9.27 5.38
C PRO A 4 43.73 -8.18 4.84
N ASP A 5 44.87 -8.03 5.51
CA ASP A 5 45.95 -7.09 5.18
C ASP A 5 46.52 -7.29 3.77
N VAL A 6 46.65 -6.21 2.98
CA VAL A 6 47.30 -6.23 1.66
C VAL A 6 48.31 -5.08 1.52
N SER A 7 49.50 -5.47 1.06
CA SER A 7 50.74 -4.69 0.89
C SER A 7 50.65 -3.46 -0.07
N PRO A 8 51.64 -2.53 -0.04
CA PRO A 8 51.46 -1.14 -0.48
C PRO A 8 51.40 -0.87 -1.99
N THR A 9 51.60 -1.87 -2.87
CA THR A 9 51.70 -1.65 -4.32
C THR A 9 50.40 -1.92 -5.10
N SER A 10 49.34 -2.40 -4.45
CA SER A 10 48.02 -2.66 -5.07
C SER A 10 46.93 -1.64 -4.73
N ALA A 11 47.27 -0.57 -3.99
CA ALA A 11 46.30 0.39 -3.44
C ALA A 11 45.50 1.17 -4.51
N PHE A 12 46.06 1.38 -5.70
CA PHE A 12 45.42 2.20 -6.74
C PHE A 12 44.26 1.47 -7.46
N PHE A 13 44.44 0.18 -7.76
CA PHE A 13 43.41 -0.65 -8.38
C PHE A 13 42.30 -1.03 -7.40
N ILE A 14 42.66 -1.23 -6.12
CA ILE A 14 41.69 -1.48 -5.04
C ILE A 14 40.85 -0.24 -4.76
N GLY A 15 41.45 0.97 -4.81
CA GLY A 15 40.73 2.23 -4.66
C GLY A 15 39.63 2.43 -5.71
N LEU A 16 39.91 2.11 -6.98
CA LEU A 16 38.93 2.23 -8.07
C LEU A 16 37.80 1.18 -8.00
N MET A 17 38.14 -0.06 -7.61
CA MET A 17 37.15 -1.13 -7.35
C MET A 17 36.27 -0.83 -6.13
N CYS A 18 36.85 -0.26 -5.06
CA CYS A 18 36.08 0.20 -3.90
C CYS A 18 35.12 1.33 -4.28
N LEU A 19 35.57 2.37 -4.99
CA LEU A 19 34.72 3.50 -5.37
C LEU A 19 33.53 3.08 -6.26
N THR A 20 33.75 2.15 -7.19
CA THR A 20 32.67 1.59 -8.02
C THR A 20 31.74 0.65 -7.23
N ALA A 21 32.27 -0.14 -6.29
CA ALA A 21 31.47 -0.98 -5.39
C ALA A 21 30.61 -0.15 -4.41
N PHE A 22 31.17 0.91 -3.81
CA PHE A 22 30.44 1.81 -2.91
C PHE A 22 29.36 2.61 -3.64
N SER A 23 29.62 3.09 -4.86
CA SER A 23 28.62 3.81 -5.66
C SER A 23 27.49 2.89 -6.14
N ASN A 24 27.78 1.65 -6.51
CA ASN A 24 26.75 0.66 -6.84
C ASN A 24 25.92 0.27 -5.61
N PHE A 25 26.56 0.07 -4.46
CA PHE A 25 25.87 -0.25 -3.21
C PHE A 25 24.95 0.89 -2.73
N ALA A 26 25.40 2.15 -2.83
CA ALA A 26 24.60 3.32 -2.49
C ALA A 26 23.40 3.52 -3.44
N LYS A 27 23.52 3.18 -4.73
CA LYS A 27 22.39 3.18 -5.67
C LYS A 27 21.36 2.11 -5.30
N THR A 28 21.80 0.88 -5.06
CA THR A 28 20.88 -0.22 -4.69
C THR A 28 20.12 0.04 -3.38
N SER A 29 20.75 0.69 -2.39
CA SER A 29 20.07 1.03 -1.13
C SER A 29 19.09 2.19 -1.27
N ALA A 30 19.39 3.19 -2.10
CA ALA A 30 18.50 4.30 -2.41
C ALA A 30 17.27 3.83 -3.22
N ASP A 31 17.47 2.98 -4.23
CA ASP A 31 16.39 2.43 -5.05
C ASP A 31 15.44 1.54 -4.24
N PHE A 32 15.97 0.75 -3.29
CA PHE A 32 15.18 -0.08 -2.39
C PHE A 32 14.36 0.73 -1.38
N SER A 33 14.97 1.74 -0.75
CA SER A 33 14.28 2.67 0.15
C SER A 33 13.16 3.42 -0.58
N GLY A 34 13.42 3.84 -1.82
CA GLY A 34 12.42 4.46 -2.70
C GLY A 34 11.27 3.53 -3.02
N TYR A 35 11.54 2.26 -3.34
CA TYR A 35 10.51 1.26 -3.61
C TYR A 35 9.56 1.08 -2.42
N ILE A 36 10.09 0.81 -1.22
CA ILE A 36 9.25 0.59 -0.04
C ILE A 36 8.47 1.84 0.34
N SER A 37 9.09 3.02 0.23
CA SER A 37 8.40 4.29 0.45
C SER A 37 7.21 4.47 -0.51
N GLN A 38 7.35 4.09 -1.78
CA GLN A 38 6.26 4.17 -2.76
C GLN A 38 5.15 3.15 -2.49
N VAL A 39 5.48 1.90 -2.17
CA VAL A 39 4.48 0.85 -1.93
C VAL A 39 3.68 1.09 -0.65
N LEU A 40 4.30 1.61 0.40
CA LEU A 40 3.63 1.90 1.68
C LEU A 40 2.87 3.24 1.68
N LYS A 41 3.04 4.07 0.64
CA LYS A 41 2.39 5.37 0.55
C LYS A 41 0.90 5.23 0.24
N ASN A 42 0.09 6.05 0.90
CA ASN A 42 -1.29 6.29 0.50
C ASN A 42 -1.29 7.37 -0.58
N TYR A 43 -1.87 7.07 -1.73
CA TYR A 43 -2.00 7.99 -2.84
C TYR A 43 -3.41 8.59 -2.87
N SER A 44 -3.48 9.86 -3.25
CA SER A 44 -4.72 10.57 -3.53
C SER A 44 -4.55 11.29 -4.85
N ASP A 45 -5.49 11.11 -5.76
CA ASP A 45 -5.51 11.79 -7.06
C ASP A 45 -6.91 12.35 -7.32
N HIS A 46 -7.00 13.36 -8.19
CA HIS A 46 -8.26 13.98 -8.54
C HIS A 46 -8.28 14.41 -10.01
N ALA A 47 -9.49 14.49 -10.57
CA ALA A 47 -9.70 15.00 -11.92
C ALA A 47 -11.07 15.66 -12.02
N CYS A 48 -11.14 16.78 -12.73
CA CYS A 48 -12.41 17.47 -12.99
C CYS A 48 -13.20 16.76 -14.09
N ASP A 49 -14.50 17.06 -14.19
CA ASP A 49 -15.29 16.64 -15.34
C ASP A 49 -14.65 17.09 -16.67
N GLY A 50 -14.49 16.14 -17.59
CA GLY A 50 -13.84 16.37 -18.88
C GLY A 50 -12.31 16.26 -18.84
N GLU A 51 -11.71 15.97 -17.68
CA GLU A 51 -10.27 15.70 -17.55
C GLU A 51 -9.98 14.20 -17.45
N TYR A 52 -8.72 13.83 -17.72
CA TYR A 52 -8.26 12.46 -17.54
C TYR A 52 -7.71 12.27 -16.14
N VAL A 53 -8.16 11.21 -15.46
CA VAL A 53 -7.48 10.70 -14.27
C VAL A 53 -6.39 9.71 -14.71
N SER A 54 -5.21 9.71 -14.07
CA SER A 54 -4.11 8.80 -14.40
C SER A 54 -3.46 8.22 -13.15
N LEU A 55 -3.89 7.03 -12.73
CA LEU A 55 -3.30 6.30 -11.61
C LEU A 55 -2.16 5.42 -12.10
N ARG A 56 -1.01 5.43 -11.41
CA ARG A 56 0.17 4.62 -11.76
C ARG A 56 0.87 4.09 -10.53
N CYS A 57 1.17 2.80 -10.57
CA CYS A 57 1.98 2.12 -9.58
C CYS A 57 3.37 1.73 -10.12
N PRO A 58 4.38 1.64 -9.24
CA PRO A 58 5.73 1.17 -9.58
C PRO A 58 5.76 -0.22 -10.19
N HIS A 59 6.92 -0.63 -10.74
CA HIS A 59 7.10 -1.98 -11.28
C HIS A 59 6.75 -3.05 -10.22
N ARG A 60 6.19 -4.18 -10.68
CA ARG A 60 5.79 -5.34 -9.85
C ARG A 60 4.76 -5.05 -8.75
N THR A 61 4.04 -3.94 -8.88
CA THR A 61 2.91 -3.59 -8.01
C THR A 61 1.67 -3.23 -8.83
N THR A 62 0.52 -3.29 -8.19
CA THR A 62 -0.79 -3.01 -8.79
C THR A 62 -1.61 -2.07 -7.92
N ILE A 63 -2.53 -1.35 -8.55
CA ILE A 63 -3.43 -0.41 -7.89
C ILE A 63 -4.43 -1.19 -7.04
N SER A 64 -4.55 -0.75 -5.78
CA SER A 64 -5.59 -1.17 -4.85
C SER A 64 -6.42 0.04 -4.45
N ILE A 65 -7.62 0.15 -5.01
CA ILE A 65 -8.54 1.22 -4.67
C ILE A 65 -8.97 1.06 -3.21
N GLN A 66 -8.93 2.15 -2.44
CA GLN A 66 -9.37 2.18 -1.05
C GLN A 66 -10.74 2.85 -0.92
N SER A 67 -10.91 3.97 -1.63
CA SER A 67 -12.16 4.72 -1.68
C SER A 67 -12.16 5.60 -2.91
N SER A 68 -13.34 6.06 -3.32
CA SER A 68 -13.46 7.13 -4.31
C SER A 68 -14.72 7.94 -4.08
N PHE A 69 -14.67 9.17 -4.59
CA PHE A 69 -15.76 10.13 -4.54
C PHE A 69 -15.91 10.74 -5.92
N TYR A 70 -17.14 10.80 -6.44
CA TYR A 70 -17.45 11.55 -7.64
C TYR A 70 -18.67 12.41 -7.38
N GLY A 71 -18.51 13.73 -7.49
CA GLY A 71 -19.54 14.66 -7.07
C GLY A 71 -19.00 16.07 -6.88
N ARG A 72 -19.69 16.87 -6.06
CA ARG A 72 -19.24 18.19 -5.63
C ARG A 72 -19.62 18.39 -4.16
N ILE A 73 -18.60 18.63 -3.34
CA ILE A 73 -18.74 18.98 -1.92
C ILE A 73 -18.14 20.35 -1.57
N VAL A 74 -17.39 20.94 -2.51
CA VAL A 74 -16.88 22.31 -2.39
C VAL A 74 -17.23 23.13 -3.63
N PRO A 75 -17.43 24.46 -3.48
CA PRO A 75 -17.71 25.34 -4.62
C PRO A 75 -16.62 25.30 -5.70
N SER A 76 -16.98 25.62 -6.94
CA SER A 76 -16.09 25.60 -8.10
C SER A 76 -14.85 26.47 -7.96
N HIS A 77 -14.94 27.61 -7.25
CA HIS A 77 -13.79 28.48 -7.01
C HIS A 77 -12.68 27.83 -6.15
N GLN A 78 -13.02 26.81 -5.35
CA GLN A 78 -12.04 26.06 -4.54
C GLN A 78 -11.52 24.85 -5.28
N MET A 79 -12.37 24.20 -6.07
CA MET A 79 -12.02 22.97 -6.78
C MET A 79 -12.70 22.90 -8.14
N CYS A 80 -11.90 22.66 -9.18
CA CYS A 80 -12.34 22.60 -10.57
C CYS A 80 -13.09 23.88 -10.99
N PRO A 81 -12.40 25.04 -11.00
CA PRO A 81 -13.00 26.28 -11.46
C PRO A 81 -13.38 26.17 -12.93
N SER A 82 -14.58 26.60 -13.25
CA SER A 82 -15.01 26.63 -14.65
C SER A 82 -14.17 27.60 -15.46
N ARG A 83 -13.91 27.23 -16.72
CA ARG A 83 -13.19 28.08 -17.67
C ARG A 83 -14.05 29.24 -18.20
N TYR A 84 -15.37 29.19 -17.99
CA TYR A 84 -16.27 30.26 -18.38
C TYR A 84 -16.57 31.18 -17.19
N PRO A 85 -16.57 32.52 -17.40
CA PRO A 85 -16.92 33.46 -16.35
C PRO A 85 -18.38 33.22 -15.94
N HIS A 86 -18.55 32.61 -14.77
CA HIS A 86 -19.87 32.42 -14.18
C HIS A 86 -20.38 33.76 -13.66
N SER A 87 -21.66 34.06 -13.95
CA SER A 87 -22.34 35.12 -13.21
C SER A 87 -22.47 34.69 -11.75
N TYR A 88 -22.53 35.66 -10.83
CA TYR A 88 -22.74 35.41 -9.40
C TYR A 88 -23.99 34.54 -9.12
N ALA A 89 -25.01 34.60 -9.98
CA ALA A 89 -26.22 33.78 -9.89
C ALA A 89 -26.00 32.29 -10.20
N THR A 90 -24.94 31.94 -10.93
CA THR A 90 -24.56 30.54 -11.24
C THR A 90 -23.80 29.89 -10.09
N LEU A 91 -23.00 30.66 -9.35
CA LEU A 91 -22.26 30.19 -8.17
C LEU A 91 -23.19 29.82 -7.00
N ILE A 92 -24.32 30.53 -6.86
CA ILE A 92 -25.33 30.26 -5.81
C ILE A 92 -26.16 29.00 -6.11
N LYS A 93 -26.14 28.51 -7.36
CA LYS A 93 -26.89 27.31 -7.80
C LYS A 93 -26.07 26.02 -7.77
N GLU A 94 -24.81 26.07 -7.35
CA GLU A 94 -23.98 24.87 -7.25
C GLU A 94 -24.47 23.98 -6.12
N ASP A 95 -24.81 22.74 -6.44
CA ASP A 95 -25.12 21.74 -5.42
C ASP A 95 -23.82 21.17 -4.84
N VAL A 96 -23.48 21.63 -3.63
CA VAL A 96 -22.35 21.17 -2.82
C VAL A 96 -22.70 20.01 -1.89
N ALA A 97 -23.89 19.42 -2.03
CA ALA A 97 -24.31 18.18 -1.38
C ALA A 97 -24.44 17.04 -2.40
N CYS A 98 -23.62 17.05 -3.45
CA CYS A 98 -23.72 16.11 -4.55
C CYS A 98 -22.67 14.99 -4.46
N SER A 99 -23.13 13.74 -4.44
CA SER A 99 -22.26 12.56 -4.43
C SER A 99 -22.89 11.37 -5.16
N VAL A 100 -22.09 10.71 -5.99
CA VAL A 100 -22.48 9.53 -6.76
C VAL A 100 -22.02 8.25 -6.04
N GLY A 101 -22.97 7.41 -5.62
CA GLY A 101 -22.69 6.19 -4.83
C GLY A 101 -21.96 5.08 -5.60
N THR A 102 -22.00 5.08 -6.93
CA THR A 102 -21.36 4.09 -7.82
C THR A 102 -19.88 4.38 -8.09
N SER A 103 -19.34 5.49 -7.56
CA SER A 103 -17.95 5.90 -7.79
C SER A 103 -16.95 4.78 -7.46
N LEU A 104 -17.08 4.18 -6.27
CA LEU A 104 -16.13 3.16 -5.80
C LEU A 104 -16.15 1.92 -6.69
N GLN A 105 -17.34 1.40 -6.99
CA GLN A 105 -17.49 0.23 -7.86
C GLN A 105 -16.85 0.49 -9.22
N LYS A 106 -17.07 1.67 -9.80
CA LYS A 106 -16.51 2.01 -11.09
C LYS A 106 -14.98 2.10 -11.07
N MET A 107 -14.40 2.67 -10.01
CA MET A 107 -12.96 2.68 -9.83
C MET A 107 -12.36 1.29 -9.65
N LEU A 108 -13.07 0.40 -8.95
CA LEU A 108 -12.68 -0.99 -8.83
C LEU A 108 -12.68 -1.67 -10.20
N ASP A 109 -13.76 -1.53 -10.97
CA ASP A 109 -13.88 -2.18 -12.29
C ASP A 109 -12.81 -1.68 -13.29
N GLU A 110 -12.52 -0.37 -13.31
CA GLU A 110 -11.59 0.22 -14.27
C GLU A 110 -10.12 0.03 -13.87
N CYS A 111 -9.78 0.18 -12.59
CA CYS A 111 -8.38 0.34 -12.17
C CYS A 111 -7.84 -0.74 -11.23
N GLN A 112 -8.69 -1.50 -10.54
CA GLN A 112 -8.23 -2.50 -9.58
C GLN A 112 -7.32 -3.52 -10.27
N ASP A 113 -6.23 -3.88 -9.60
CA ASP A 113 -5.26 -4.89 -10.05
C ASP A 113 -4.53 -4.55 -11.36
N ARG A 114 -4.67 -3.31 -11.84
CA ARG A 114 -3.87 -2.79 -12.94
C ARG A 114 -2.66 -2.04 -12.40
N ARG A 115 -1.57 -2.02 -13.16
CA ARG A 115 -0.40 -1.20 -12.83
C ARG A 115 -0.62 0.27 -13.19
N SER A 116 -1.33 0.53 -14.27
CA SER A 116 -1.67 1.88 -14.74
C SER A 116 -3.11 1.88 -15.21
N CYS A 117 -3.83 2.95 -14.87
CA CYS A 117 -5.21 3.17 -15.23
C CYS A 117 -5.37 4.63 -15.67
N GLN A 118 -5.96 4.86 -16.83
CA GLN A 118 -6.22 6.21 -17.34
C GLN A 118 -7.52 6.22 -18.12
N PHE A 119 -8.42 7.14 -17.78
CA PHE A 119 -9.70 7.31 -18.48
C PHE A 119 -10.25 8.73 -18.30
N LEU A 120 -11.17 9.10 -19.18
CA LEU A 120 -11.84 10.41 -19.16
C LEU A 120 -12.96 10.42 -18.11
N VAL A 121 -12.90 11.37 -17.17
CA VAL A 121 -13.91 11.55 -16.13
C VAL A 121 -15.12 12.25 -16.73
N ASN A 122 -16.28 11.58 -16.67
CA ASN A 122 -17.57 12.15 -17.07
C ASN A 122 -18.73 11.44 -16.36
N ASN A 123 -19.89 12.10 -16.33
CA ASN A 123 -21.09 11.60 -15.66
C ASN A 123 -21.59 10.26 -16.22
N ARG A 124 -21.48 10.03 -17.52
CA ARG A 124 -21.93 8.77 -18.17
C ARG A 124 -21.18 7.55 -17.63
N LEU A 125 -19.92 7.72 -17.24
CA LEU A 125 -19.07 6.66 -16.72
C LEU A 125 -19.51 6.22 -15.31
N PHE A 126 -20.02 7.14 -14.50
CA PHE A 126 -20.41 6.89 -13.12
C PHE A 126 -21.91 6.60 -12.95
N GLY A 127 -22.73 6.73 -13.99
CA GLY A 127 -24.14 6.34 -13.96
C GLY A 127 -25.10 7.52 -13.76
N ALA A 128 -26.18 7.31 -13.01
CA ALA A 128 -27.21 8.33 -12.81
C ALA A 128 -26.65 9.52 -12.01
N ASP A 129 -26.78 10.72 -12.57
CA ASP A 129 -26.24 11.95 -12.01
C ASP A 129 -27.25 12.58 -11.03
N PRO A 130 -26.94 12.67 -9.72
CA PRO A 130 -27.85 13.24 -8.73
C PRO A 130 -27.91 14.78 -8.80
N CYS A 131 -26.94 15.44 -9.45
CA CYS A 131 -26.90 16.89 -9.60
C CYS A 131 -26.61 17.31 -11.06
N PRO A 132 -27.56 17.12 -11.98
CA PRO A 132 -27.39 17.52 -13.37
C PRO A 132 -27.16 19.03 -13.48
N GLY A 133 -26.21 19.43 -14.33
CA GLY A 133 -25.85 20.84 -14.53
C GLY A 133 -24.84 21.40 -13.53
N THR A 134 -24.50 20.67 -12.46
CA THR A 134 -23.36 20.98 -11.60
C THR A 134 -22.14 20.19 -12.09
N GLY A 135 -21.06 20.89 -12.45
CA GLY A 135 -19.80 20.24 -12.83
C GLY A 135 -19.23 19.51 -11.62
N LYS A 136 -18.76 18.28 -11.77
CA LYS A 136 -18.26 17.44 -10.68
C LYS A 136 -16.75 17.23 -10.79
N TYR A 137 -16.20 16.56 -9.78
CA TYR A 137 -14.84 16.09 -9.79
C TYR A 137 -14.75 14.71 -9.14
N LEU A 138 -13.81 13.92 -9.62
CA LEU A 138 -13.42 12.64 -9.08
C LEU A 138 -12.29 12.85 -8.07
N ILE A 139 -12.36 12.20 -6.92
CA ILE A 139 -11.24 11.99 -6.01
C ILE A 139 -11.08 10.48 -5.79
N VAL A 140 -9.86 9.98 -5.92
CA VAL A 140 -9.56 8.56 -5.72
C VAL A 140 -8.46 8.43 -4.69
N TRP A 141 -8.70 7.58 -3.68
CA TRP A 141 -7.71 7.17 -2.71
C TRP A 141 -7.30 5.73 -3.00
N TYR A 142 -6.01 5.51 -3.22
CA TYR A 142 -5.49 4.20 -3.59
C TYR A 142 -4.12 3.92 -2.98
N LYS A 143 -3.73 2.65 -3.01
CA LYS A 143 -2.39 2.18 -2.63
C LYS A 143 -1.82 1.31 -3.75
N CYS A 144 -0.51 1.11 -3.73
CA CYS A 144 0.15 0.15 -4.60
C CYS A 144 0.44 -1.12 -3.82
N ARG A 145 -0.14 -2.25 -4.23
CA ARG A 145 0.09 -3.56 -3.59
C ARG A 145 1.11 -4.37 -4.40
N PRO A 146 2.06 -5.06 -3.76
CA PRO A 146 2.94 -6.01 -4.44
C PRO A 146 2.15 -7.14 -5.11
N ASN A 147 2.56 -7.50 -6.34
CA ASN A 147 1.92 -8.61 -7.06
C ASN A 147 2.32 -9.98 -6.46
N GLU A 148 3.54 -10.05 -5.93
CA GLU A 148 4.10 -11.24 -5.30
C GLU A 148 4.58 -10.89 -3.89
N TYR A 149 4.07 -11.63 -2.91
CA TYR A 149 4.53 -11.57 -1.54
C TYR A 149 4.54 -12.98 -0.93
N LYS A 150 5.37 -13.17 0.09
CA LYS A 150 5.43 -14.40 0.88
C LYS A 150 5.05 -14.08 2.30
N SER A 151 4.08 -14.82 2.83
CA SER A 151 3.75 -14.77 4.25
C SER A 151 4.61 -15.77 5.00
N LYS A 152 5.18 -15.33 6.11
CA LYS A 152 6.02 -16.15 7.00
C LYS A 152 5.57 -15.94 8.43
N VAL A 153 5.25 -17.03 9.11
CA VAL A 153 4.82 -17.04 10.51
C VAL A 153 5.90 -17.72 11.34
N ALA A 154 6.15 -17.19 12.53
CA ALA A 154 6.92 -17.87 13.57
C ALA A 154 6.20 -17.74 14.91
N CYS A 155 6.29 -18.78 15.73
CA CYS A 155 5.72 -18.79 17.06
C CYS A 155 6.62 -18.00 18.02
N GLU A 156 6.08 -17.67 19.20
CA GLU A 156 6.87 -17.14 20.30
C GLU A 156 8.06 -18.07 20.57
N ASP A 157 9.23 -17.48 20.84
CA ASP A 157 10.52 -18.15 21.04
C ASP A 157 11.16 -18.86 19.82
N ASP A 158 10.45 -18.96 18.69
CA ASP A 158 11.02 -19.48 17.44
C ASP A 158 11.83 -18.42 16.67
N LYS A 159 12.84 -18.88 15.93
CA LYS A 159 13.65 -18.03 15.04
C LYS A 159 13.12 -18.05 13.61
N LEU A 160 12.59 -16.92 13.15
CA LEU A 160 12.18 -16.77 11.76
C LEU A 160 13.37 -16.54 10.83
N ARG A 161 13.60 -17.46 9.89
CA ARG A 161 14.66 -17.34 8.86
C ARG A 161 14.09 -16.88 7.53
N LEU A 162 14.55 -15.72 7.05
CA LEU A 162 14.23 -15.20 5.72
C LEU A 162 15.45 -15.40 4.79
N SER A 163 15.20 -15.88 3.58
CA SER A 163 16.23 -16.06 2.56
C SER A 163 15.69 -15.69 1.18
N CYS A 164 16.57 -15.18 0.32
CA CYS A 164 16.28 -14.81 -1.06
C CYS A 164 17.38 -15.34 -2.00
N LYS A 165 17.10 -15.35 -3.30
CA LYS A 165 18.08 -15.76 -4.32
C LYS A 165 19.19 -14.70 -4.43
N LYS A 166 20.31 -15.06 -5.06
CA LYS A 166 21.35 -14.07 -5.44
C LYS A 166 20.69 -12.95 -6.27
N SER A 167 21.13 -11.71 -6.08
CA SER A 167 20.58 -10.47 -6.67
C SER A 167 19.12 -10.16 -6.32
N MET A 168 18.66 -10.57 -5.14
CA MET A 168 17.37 -10.11 -4.58
C MET A 168 17.59 -9.58 -3.16
N VAL A 169 16.71 -8.69 -2.74
CA VAL A 169 16.64 -8.11 -1.40
C VAL A 169 15.28 -8.41 -0.80
N ILE A 170 15.26 -8.69 0.51
CA ILE A 170 14.03 -8.91 1.27
C ILE A 170 13.50 -7.57 1.76
N ALA A 171 12.26 -7.26 1.41
CA ALA A 171 11.53 -6.11 1.92
C ALA A 171 10.36 -6.55 2.79
N ILE A 172 10.28 -6.03 4.02
CA ILE A 172 9.16 -6.32 4.92
C ILE A 172 8.03 -5.33 4.60
N TYR A 173 6.94 -5.84 4.02
CA TYR A 173 5.77 -5.04 3.66
C TYR A 173 4.83 -4.85 4.85
N SER A 174 4.63 -5.89 5.65
CA SER A 174 3.91 -5.81 6.92
C SER A 174 4.45 -6.80 7.93
N ALA A 175 4.32 -6.44 9.21
CA ALA A 175 4.68 -7.27 10.34
C ALA A 175 3.58 -7.16 11.39
N ILE A 176 3.03 -8.28 11.81
CA ILE A 176 1.97 -8.36 12.81
C ILE A 176 2.45 -9.26 13.92
N PHE A 177 2.51 -8.74 15.13
CA PHE A 177 2.78 -9.52 16.33
C PHE A 177 1.52 -9.59 17.18
N GLY A 178 1.10 -10.79 17.56
CA GLY A 178 -0.13 -10.94 18.32
C GLY A 178 -0.52 -12.39 18.56
N ARG A 179 -1.82 -12.63 18.63
CA ARG A 179 -2.40 -13.97 18.84
C ARG A 179 -3.24 -14.35 17.64
N THR A 180 -3.12 -15.58 17.15
CA THR A 180 -4.02 -16.12 16.12
C THR A 180 -5.32 -16.55 16.79
N GLN A 181 -6.47 -16.00 16.37
CA GLN A 181 -7.76 -16.55 16.77
C GLN A 181 -7.89 -17.98 16.23
N GLY A 182 -7.76 -18.99 17.09
CA GLY A 182 -7.89 -20.41 16.73
C GLY A 182 -6.59 -21.17 16.45
N GLY A 183 -5.41 -20.54 16.63
CA GLY A 183 -4.13 -21.12 16.19
C GLY A 183 -3.95 -21.02 14.66
N SER A 184 -2.72 -20.81 14.17
CA SER A 184 -2.42 -21.12 12.77
C SER A 184 -2.01 -22.59 12.67
N LEU A 185 -2.16 -23.23 11.49
CA LEU A 185 -1.62 -24.57 11.27
C LEU A 185 -0.11 -24.64 11.58
N GLU A 186 0.62 -23.54 11.34
CA GLU A 186 2.04 -23.41 11.70
C GLU A 186 2.33 -23.28 13.20
N CYS A 187 1.44 -22.68 13.99
CA CYS A 187 1.59 -22.53 15.44
C CYS A 187 0.41 -23.18 16.18
N PRO A 188 0.35 -24.52 16.17
CA PRO A 188 -0.69 -25.26 16.88
C PRO A 188 -0.51 -25.11 18.39
N TYR A 189 -1.63 -25.17 19.11
CA TYR A 189 -1.62 -25.20 20.57
C TYR A 189 -0.85 -26.43 21.06
N GLN A 190 0.28 -26.23 21.73
CA GLN A 190 0.92 -27.30 22.49
C GLN A 190 0.24 -27.39 23.86
N ASN A 191 -0.63 -28.41 24.02
CA ASN A 191 -0.94 -28.99 25.33
C ASN A 191 0.35 -29.64 25.87
N LEU A 192 1.34 -28.85 26.27
CA LEU A 192 2.33 -29.31 27.23
C LEU A 192 1.58 -29.45 28.53
N GLY A 193 1.44 -30.68 29.05
CA GLY A 193 0.62 -31.09 30.19
C GLY A 193 0.92 -30.36 31.50
N MET A 194 0.65 -29.07 31.53
CA MET A 194 0.63 -28.19 32.69
C MET A 194 -0.84 -28.05 33.13
N PRO A 195 -1.13 -28.22 34.43
CA PRO A 195 -2.49 -28.19 34.92
C PRO A 195 -3.16 -26.86 34.58
N MET A 196 -4.39 -26.97 34.06
CA MET A 196 -5.27 -25.85 33.74
C MET A 196 -5.48 -24.99 35.00
N ILE A 197 -4.77 -23.87 35.13
CA ILE A 197 -5.15 -22.84 36.12
C ILE A 197 -6.26 -22.00 35.48
N GLY A 198 -7.47 -22.54 35.52
CA GLY A 198 -8.68 -21.76 35.28
C GLY A 198 -8.93 -20.87 36.49
N LYS A 199 -8.82 -19.54 36.33
CA LYS A 199 -9.50 -18.62 37.25
C LYS A 199 -10.98 -18.63 36.88
N GLN A 200 -11.78 -19.25 37.75
CA GLN A 200 -13.21 -19.31 37.58
C GLN A 200 -13.82 -17.98 38.05
N GLN A 201 -14.11 -17.09 37.11
CA GLN A 201 -15.02 -15.98 37.32
C GLN A 201 -15.98 -15.92 36.12
N ASN A 202 -17.22 -16.32 36.38
CA ASN A 202 -18.39 -16.11 35.53
C ASN A 202 -18.37 -16.71 34.11
N GLY A 203 -18.28 -18.03 34.00
CA GLY A 203 -18.94 -18.77 32.91
C GLY A 203 -18.40 -18.64 31.48
N LEU A 204 -17.24 -18.02 31.28
CA LEU A 204 -16.49 -18.09 30.02
C LEU A 204 -15.08 -18.60 30.35
N THR A 205 -14.73 -19.79 29.87
CA THR A 205 -13.36 -20.31 29.91
C THR A 205 -12.48 -19.41 29.05
N GLU A 206 -11.72 -18.52 29.68
CA GLU A 206 -10.70 -17.75 28.99
C GLU A 206 -9.46 -18.65 28.78
N ASN A 207 -9.28 -19.10 27.53
CA ASN A 207 -8.13 -19.91 27.14
C ASN A 207 -6.84 -19.07 27.25
N THR A 208 -6.12 -19.19 28.35
CA THR A 208 -4.84 -18.50 28.61
C THR A 208 -3.64 -19.12 27.89
N GLY A 209 -3.86 -20.15 27.07
CA GLY A 209 -2.81 -20.92 26.39
C GLY A 209 -2.53 -20.56 24.92
N LEU A 210 -3.04 -19.43 24.39
CA LEU A 210 -2.72 -19.04 23.02
C LEU A 210 -1.29 -18.47 22.95
N GLY A 211 -0.34 -19.27 22.46
CA GLY A 211 1.01 -18.83 22.12
C GLY A 211 0.97 -17.63 21.17
N ARG A 212 1.86 -16.66 21.38
CA ARG A 212 1.94 -15.49 20.49
C ARG A 212 2.62 -15.89 19.18
N VAL A 213 2.35 -15.14 18.13
CA VAL A 213 2.95 -15.35 16.82
C VAL A 213 3.39 -14.01 16.21
N ILE A 214 4.44 -14.06 15.42
CA ILE A 214 4.80 -13.00 14.47
C ILE A 214 4.48 -13.47 13.05
N SER A 215 3.72 -12.66 12.31
CA SER A 215 3.43 -12.86 10.90
C SER A 215 4.05 -11.74 10.09
N LEU A 216 4.96 -12.10 9.18
CA LEU A 216 5.60 -11.19 8.25
C LEU A 216 5.07 -11.41 6.85
N THR A 217 4.68 -10.33 6.19
CA THR A 217 4.48 -10.31 4.73
C THR A 217 5.72 -9.70 4.11
N VAL A 218 6.47 -10.51 3.34
CA VAL A 218 7.71 -10.08 2.70
C VAL A 218 7.57 -10.04 1.19
N VAL A 219 8.22 -9.04 0.57
CA VAL A 219 8.29 -8.84 -0.87
C VAL A 219 9.75 -9.04 -1.28
N MET A 220 9.96 -9.78 -2.37
CA MET A 220 11.29 -9.94 -2.96
C MET A 220 11.47 -8.86 -4.02
N VAL A 221 12.50 -8.04 -3.87
CA VAL A 221 12.82 -6.93 -4.78
C VAL A 221 14.17 -7.24 -5.44
N GLU A 222 14.27 -7.02 -6.75
CA GLU A 222 15.53 -7.18 -7.53
C GLU A 222 16.45 -5.97 -7.35
#